data_AF-A0A925N6M5-F1
#
_entry.id   AF-A0A925N6M5-F1
#
_cell.length_a   1.000
_cell.length_b   1.000
_cell.length_c   1.000
_cell.angle_alpha   90.00
_cell.angle_beta   90.00
_cell.angle_gamma   90.00
#
_symmetry.space_group_name_H-M   'P 1'
#
loop_
_entity.id
_entity.type
_entity.pdbx_description
1 polymer ?
#
loop_
_entity_poly.entity_id
_entity_poly.type
_entity_poly.pdbx_seq_one_letter_code
_entity_poly.pdbx_strand_id
1 'polypeptide(L)'
;LSVGDLHFSQGDGEITFCGAIEMAGWVHMRVSIIKGGMAMYGIKNPIFKPSPITPTYNDYLIFEGVSVDEAGKQHYLDINVAYRQACLNAIEYLKKFGYSGAQAYSILGTAPVQGHISGVVDVPNACATLWVPTQIFDFDINPSAAGPIKHLDGSVVMPLSQDVK
;
A
#
# COMPACT_ATOMS: atom_id res chain seq x y z
N LEU A 1 -1.09 23.36 -16.72
CA LEU A 1 -1.64 22.42 -15.72
C LEU A 1 -2.47 21.42 -16.49
N SER A 2 -2.12 20.13 -16.40
CA SER A 2 -2.87 19.01 -16.99
C SER A 2 -3.16 18.02 -15.86
N VAL A 3 -4.28 17.28 -15.94
CA VAL A 3 -4.67 16.28 -14.93
C VAL A 3 -5.37 15.10 -15.61
N GLY A 4 -5.15 13.90 -15.09
CA GLY A 4 -5.73 12.63 -15.50
C GLY A 4 -5.48 11.60 -14.38
N ASP A 5 -5.51 10.31 -14.69
CA ASP A 5 -5.08 9.24 -13.77
C ASP A 5 -5.86 9.28 -12.43
N LEU A 6 -7.19 9.21 -12.55
CA LEU A 6 -8.06 9.34 -11.39
C LEU A 6 -8.21 8.00 -10.70
N HIS A 7 -7.79 8.00 -9.44
CA HIS A 7 -7.86 6.86 -8.56
C HIS A 7 -9.02 7.02 -7.59
N PHE A 8 -9.94 6.05 -7.57
CA PHE A 8 -11.01 6.04 -6.57
C PHE A 8 -10.44 5.69 -5.17
N SER A 9 -9.47 4.77 -5.14
CA SER A 9 -8.70 4.41 -3.95
C SER A 9 -7.37 3.78 -4.37
N GLN A 10 -6.34 3.93 -3.55
CA GLN A 10 -5.01 3.39 -3.78
C GLN A 10 -4.32 3.09 -2.44
N GLY A 11 -3.55 2.01 -2.38
CA GLY A 11 -2.61 1.73 -1.30
C GLY A 11 -1.25 2.36 -1.54
N ASP A 12 -0.54 2.73 -0.47
CA ASP A 12 0.79 3.32 -0.59
C ASP A 12 1.75 2.44 -1.42
N GLY A 13 2.52 3.10 -2.28
CA GLY A 13 3.47 2.44 -3.18
C GLY A 13 2.86 1.87 -4.47
N GLU A 14 1.53 1.83 -4.61
CA GLU A 14 0.85 1.35 -5.82
C GLU A 14 1.44 0.01 -6.31
N ILE A 15 1.61 -0.93 -5.38
CA ILE A 15 2.49 -2.08 -5.61
C ILE A 15 2.07 -2.95 -6.80
N THR A 16 0.79 -2.93 -7.17
CA THR A 16 0.23 -3.69 -8.30
C THR A 16 0.61 -3.14 -9.67
N PHE A 17 1.15 -1.92 -9.74
CA PHE A 17 1.52 -1.14 -10.93
C PHE A 17 0.38 -0.86 -11.93
N CYS A 18 -0.40 -1.85 -12.33
CA CYS A 18 -1.75 -1.64 -12.86
C CYS A 18 -2.64 -1.28 -11.67
N GLY A 19 -2.39 -0.06 -11.18
CA GLY A 19 -2.72 0.37 -9.86
C GLY A 19 -4.02 1.10 -9.77
N ALA A 20 -4.25 1.50 -8.52
CA ALA A 20 -5.48 1.98 -7.94
C ALA A 20 -6.75 1.24 -8.36
N ILE A 21 -7.87 1.77 -7.90
CA ILE A 21 -9.14 1.62 -8.60
C ILE A 21 -9.18 2.72 -9.67
N GLU A 22 -8.67 2.42 -10.86
CA GLU A 22 -8.68 3.33 -12.01
C GLU A 22 -10.10 3.71 -12.44
N MET A 23 -10.30 4.98 -12.75
CA MET A 23 -11.59 5.44 -13.27
C MET A 23 -11.49 6.64 -14.22
N ALA A 24 -12.43 6.69 -15.16
CA ALA A 24 -12.78 7.95 -15.80
C ALA A 24 -13.57 8.81 -14.81
N GLY A 25 -13.44 10.14 -14.90
CA GLY A 25 -14.13 11.04 -13.99
C GLY A 25 -13.88 12.50 -14.30
N TRP A 26 -14.04 13.35 -13.28
CA TRP A 26 -13.90 14.80 -13.39
C TRP A 26 -13.21 15.37 -12.16
N VAL A 27 -12.50 16.48 -12.35
CA VAL A 27 -11.84 17.22 -11.27
C VAL A 27 -12.37 18.65 -11.28
N HIS A 28 -12.90 19.10 -10.15
CA HIS A 28 -13.27 20.50 -9.95
C HIS A 28 -12.16 21.21 -9.18
N MET A 29 -11.50 22.19 -9.82
CA MET A 29 -10.30 22.84 -9.27
C MET A 29 -10.37 24.37 -9.31
N ARG A 30 -9.63 25.00 -8.40
CA ARG A 30 -9.33 26.44 -8.38
C ARG A 30 -7.82 26.65 -8.46
N VAL A 31 -7.39 27.63 -9.24
CA VAL A 31 -5.97 27.98 -9.43
C VAL A 31 -5.70 29.41 -8.98
N SER A 32 -4.54 29.63 -8.36
CA SER A 32 -4.00 30.94 -8.00
C SER A 32 -2.47 30.93 -8.16
N ILE A 33 -1.84 32.11 -8.16
CA ILE A 33 -0.41 32.26 -8.41
C ILE A 33 0.28 32.93 -7.23
N ILE A 34 1.41 32.37 -6.78
CA ILE A 34 2.38 33.02 -5.90
C ILE A 34 3.56 33.46 -6.76
N LYS A 35 3.64 34.75 -7.09
CA LYS A 35 4.71 35.29 -7.95
C LYS A 35 6.06 35.13 -7.22
N GLY A 36 7.05 34.52 -7.87
CA GLY A 36 8.36 34.25 -7.27
C GLY A 36 8.38 33.13 -6.21
N GLY A 37 7.29 32.36 -6.05
CA GLY A 37 7.14 31.39 -4.96
C GLY A 37 8.23 30.33 -4.87
N MET A 38 8.79 29.90 -6.01
CA MET A 38 9.88 28.91 -6.02
C MET A 38 11.12 29.38 -5.29
N ALA A 39 11.58 30.61 -5.57
CA ALA A 39 12.76 31.18 -4.94
C ALA A 39 12.49 31.54 -3.46
N MET A 40 11.31 32.11 -3.17
CA MET A 40 10.94 32.52 -1.81
C MET A 40 10.88 31.35 -0.82
N TYR A 41 10.42 30.18 -1.27
CA TYR A 41 10.20 29.01 -0.41
C TYR A 41 11.13 27.83 -0.72
N GLY A 42 12.16 28.02 -1.57
CA GLY A 42 13.11 26.96 -1.91
C GLY A 42 12.47 25.73 -2.57
N ILE A 43 11.43 25.93 -3.38
CA ILE A 43 10.66 24.82 -3.96
C ILE A 43 11.44 24.16 -5.09
N LYS A 44 11.80 22.88 -4.90
CA LYS A 44 12.34 21.99 -5.94
C LYS A 44 11.28 21.02 -6.46
N ASN A 45 10.59 20.35 -5.55
CA ASN A 45 9.49 19.41 -5.83
C ASN A 45 8.16 20.04 -5.36
N PRO A 46 7.00 19.61 -5.91
CA PRO A 46 5.70 20.06 -5.42
C PRO A 46 5.55 19.82 -3.92
N ILE A 47 4.88 20.75 -3.23
CA ILE A 47 4.42 20.58 -1.86
C ILE A 47 2.90 20.73 -1.85
N PHE A 48 2.23 20.00 -0.98
CA PHE A 48 0.77 20.02 -0.88
C PHE A 48 0.33 19.89 0.58
N LYS A 49 -0.93 20.26 0.83
CA LYS A 49 -1.60 20.02 2.10
C LYS A 49 -2.68 18.95 1.86
N PRO A 50 -2.81 17.93 2.72
CA PRO A 50 -3.83 16.90 2.55
C PRO A 50 -5.24 17.49 2.69
N SER A 51 -6.22 16.73 2.20
CA SER A 51 -7.63 17.07 2.33
C SER A 51 -8.05 17.07 3.82
N PRO A 52 -8.92 17.99 4.27
CA PRO A 52 -9.57 17.87 5.57
C PRO A 52 -10.67 16.79 5.59
N ILE A 53 -11.04 16.25 4.43
CA ILE A 53 -12.02 15.17 4.27
C ILE A 53 -11.27 13.94 3.75
N THR A 54 -11.16 12.91 4.58
CA THR A 54 -10.53 11.63 4.25
C THR A 54 -11.30 10.50 4.94
N PRO A 55 -11.29 9.27 4.39
CA PRO A 55 -11.64 8.09 5.16
C PRO A 55 -10.79 8.06 6.44
N THR A 56 -11.41 7.80 7.59
CA THR A 56 -10.71 7.70 8.86
C THR A 56 -10.72 6.25 9.30
N TYR A 57 -9.59 5.58 9.11
CA TYR A 57 -9.33 4.28 9.71
C TYR A 57 -8.36 4.48 10.87
N ASN A 58 -8.68 3.87 12.00
CA ASN A 58 -7.93 4.03 13.26
C ASN A 58 -7.57 2.70 13.92
N ASP A 59 -7.95 1.58 13.31
CA ASP A 59 -7.52 0.25 13.71
C ASP A 59 -6.71 -0.39 12.57
N TYR A 60 -5.43 -0.64 12.83
CA TYR A 60 -4.48 -1.14 11.83
C TYR A 60 -3.76 -2.37 12.36
N LEU A 61 -3.66 -3.40 11.51
CA LEU A 61 -2.71 -4.47 11.68
C LEU A 61 -1.45 -4.13 10.88
N ILE A 62 -0.31 -4.05 11.56
CA ILE A 62 0.95 -3.53 11.00
C ILE A 62 1.92 -4.68 10.76
N PHE A 63 2.47 -4.75 9.55
CA PHE A 63 3.41 -5.76 9.10
C PHE A 63 4.79 -5.13 8.87
N GLU A 64 5.84 -5.77 9.36
CA GLU A 64 7.22 -5.31 9.23
C GLU A 64 7.97 -6.04 8.13
N GLY A 65 8.97 -5.38 7.57
CA GLY A 65 9.96 -5.97 6.68
C GLY A 65 11.31 -5.28 6.80
N VAL A 66 12.37 -6.03 6.50
CA VAL A 66 13.77 -5.58 6.60
C VAL A 66 14.53 -5.82 5.31
N SER A 67 15.73 -5.26 5.17
CA SER A 67 16.60 -5.39 3.99
C SER A 67 17.22 -6.79 3.80
N VAL A 68 16.42 -7.85 3.95
CA VAL A 68 16.78 -9.25 3.67
C VAL A 68 15.73 -9.80 2.72
N ASP A 69 16.14 -10.33 1.58
CA ASP A 69 15.21 -10.79 0.54
C ASP A 69 14.66 -12.20 0.78
N GLU A 70 13.77 -12.64 -0.10
CA GLU A 70 13.08 -13.93 -0.07
C GLU A 70 14.03 -15.14 -0.09
N ALA A 71 15.27 -14.96 -0.60
CA ALA A 71 16.31 -15.98 -0.60
C ALA A 71 17.22 -15.93 0.65
N GLY A 72 16.94 -15.02 1.59
CA GLY A 72 17.75 -14.79 2.78
C GLY A 72 19.01 -13.97 2.52
N LYS A 73 19.15 -13.34 1.34
CA LYS A 73 20.32 -12.50 1.04
C LYS A 73 20.17 -11.14 1.73
N GLN A 74 21.23 -10.75 2.43
CA GLN A 74 21.36 -9.44 3.06
C GLN A 74 21.60 -8.34 2.01
N HIS A 75 20.86 -7.24 2.13
CA HIS A 75 21.06 -5.99 1.38
C HIS A 75 21.45 -4.85 2.34
N TYR A 76 21.99 -3.75 1.81
CA TYR A 76 22.46 -2.62 2.64
C TYR A 76 21.47 -1.46 2.58
N LEU A 77 20.75 -1.22 3.69
CA LEU A 77 19.76 -0.14 3.86
C LEU A 77 18.78 -0.03 2.68
N ASP A 78 18.34 -1.17 2.15
CA ASP A 78 17.44 -1.24 1.00
C ASP A 78 15.98 -1.22 1.47
N ILE A 79 15.33 -0.07 1.27
CA ILE A 79 13.93 0.14 1.64
C ILE A 79 12.95 -0.57 0.69
N ASN A 80 13.35 -0.84 -0.56
CA ASN A 80 12.50 -1.54 -1.51
C ASN A 80 12.36 -3.01 -1.10
N VAL A 81 13.48 -3.64 -0.72
CA VAL A 81 13.46 -5.00 -0.18
C VAL A 81 12.67 -5.03 1.13
N ALA A 82 12.91 -4.08 2.04
CA ALA A 82 12.18 -3.99 3.29
C ALA A 82 10.66 -3.87 3.09
N TYR A 83 10.21 -2.97 2.21
CA TYR A 83 8.78 -2.79 1.95
C TYR A 83 8.17 -3.99 1.23
N ARG A 84 8.89 -4.63 0.30
CA ARG A 84 8.46 -5.89 -0.31
C ARG A 84 8.22 -6.98 0.73
N GLN A 85 9.12 -7.15 1.70
CA GLN A 85 8.96 -8.13 2.77
C GLN A 85 7.73 -7.82 3.64
N ALA A 86 7.48 -6.55 3.98
CA ALA A 86 6.29 -6.14 4.72
C ALA A 86 4.99 -6.52 3.97
N CYS A 87 4.95 -6.27 2.66
CA CYS A 87 3.82 -6.67 1.79
C CYS A 87 3.66 -8.19 1.70
N LEU A 88 4.74 -8.95 1.52
CA LEU A 88 4.69 -10.42 1.48
C LEU A 88 4.19 -11.00 2.80
N ASN A 89 4.61 -10.45 3.93
CA ASN A 89 4.13 -10.84 5.26
C ASN A 89 2.62 -10.62 5.41
N ALA A 90 2.11 -9.46 4.96
CA ALA A 90 0.67 -9.18 4.95
C ALA A 90 -0.11 -10.13 4.03
N ILE A 91 0.43 -10.44 2.84
CA ILE A 91 -0.19 -11.40 1.90
C ILE A 91 -0.27 -12.79 2.52
N GLU A 92 0.81 -13.30 3.12
CA GLU A 92 0.80 -14.60 3.78
C GLU A 92 -0.16 -14.66 4.97
N TYR A 93 -0.34 -13.54 5.68
CA TYR A 93 -1.33 -13.41 6.74
C TYR A 93 -2.77 -13.49 6.20
N LEU A 94 -3.11 -12.67 5.21
CA LEU A 94 -4.45 -12.66 4.61
C LEU A 94 -4.84 -14.01 4.00
N LYS A 95 -3.87 -14.75 3.44
CA LYS A 95 -4.10 -16.13 2.95
C LYS A 95 -4.61 -17.08 4.03
N LYS A 96 -4.33 -16.84 5.32
CA LYS A 96 -4.85 -17.66 6.42
C LYS A 96 -6.36 -17.52 6.62
N PHE A 97 -6.95 -16.40 6.18
CA PHE A 97 -8.39 -16.14 6.24
C PHE A 97 -9.14 -16.60 4.96
N GLY A 98 -8.43 -17.20 4.00
CA GLY A 98 -9.01 -17.79 2.79
C GLY A 98 -8.81 -16.99 1.51
N TYR A 99 -8.19 -15.80 1.57
CA TYR A 99 -7.83 -15.06 0.36
C TYR A 99 -6.80 -15.81 -0.48
N SER A 100 -6.91 -15.74 -1.80
CA SER A 100 -5.80 -16.08 -2.69
C SER A 100 -4.69 -15.03 -2.59
N GLY A 101 -3.46 -15.40 -2.98
CA GLY A 101 -2.35 -14.44 -3.04
C GLY A 101 -2.64 -13.26 -3.98
N ALA A 102 -3.34 -13.52 -5.10
CA ALA A 102 -3.74 -12.48 -6.04
C ALA A 102 -4.79 -11.51 -5.46
N GLN A 103 -5.78 -12.02 -4.71
CA GLN A 103 -6.73 -11.15 -4.01
C GLN A 103 -6.05 -10.31 -2.94
N ALA A 104 -5.20 -10.93 -2.09
CA ALA A 104 -4.46 -10.21 -1.07
C ALA A 104 -3.58 -9.11 -1.68
N TYR A 105 -2.85 -9.42 -2.75
CA TYR A 105 -2.05 -8.44 -3.48
C TYR A 105 -2.89 -7.30 -4.08
N SER A 106 -4.05 -7.63 -4.68
CA SER A 106 -4.99 -6.63 -5.21
C SER A 106 -5.57 -5.73 -4.12
N ILE A 107 -5.88 -6.27 -2.94
CA ILE A 107 -6.32 -5.49 -1.78
C ILE A 107 -5.24 -4.48 -1.38
N LEU A 108 -3.97 -4.91 -1.28
CA LEU A 108 -2.87 -4.02 -0.91
C LEU A 108 -2.62 -2.90 -1.94
N GLY A 109 -2.92 -3.12 -3.23
CA GLY A 109 -2.82 -2.09 -4.26
C GLY A 109 -3.98 -1.08 -4.26
N THR A 110 -5.14 -1.45 -3.72
CA THR A 110 -6.41 -0.68 -3.89
C THR A 110 -6.98 -0.12 -2.59
N ALA A 111 -6.92 -0.87 -1.49
CA ALA A 111 -7.32 -0.38 -0.18
C ALA A 111 -6.32 0.66 0.33
N PRO A 112 -6.74 1.65 1.14
CA PRO A 112 -5.88 2.72 1.64
C PRO A 112 -4.96 2.24 2.77
N VAL A 113 -4.13 1.24 2.46
CA VAL A 113 -3.03 0.77 3.32
C VAL A 113 -1.93 1.82 3.36
N GLN A 114 -1.20 1.89 4.47
CA GLN A 114 -0.10 2.86 4.63
C GLN A 114 1.26 2.18 4.58
N GLY A 115 2.19 2.76 3.84
CA GLY A 115 3.57 2.32 3.73
C GLY A 115 4.50 3.33 4.39
N HIS A 116 5.23 2.90 5.42
CA HIS A 116 6.08 3.79 6.18
C HIS A 116 7.55 3.36 6.10
N ILE A 117 8.40 4.32 5.75
CA ILE A 117 9.84 4.24 5.99
C ILE A 117 10.06 4.43 7.49
N SER A 118 10.10 3.33 8.23
CA SER A 118 10.03 3.34 9.70
C SER A 118 11.42 3.52 10.34
N GLY A 119 12.46 2.98 9.71
CA GLY A 119 13.85 3.16 10.14
C GLY A 119 14.81 2.98 8.96
N VAL A 120 15.84 3.83 8.85
CA VAL A 120 16.80 3.82 7.72
C VAL A 120 18.24 4.00 8.16
N VAL A 121 18.53 3.78 9.44
CA VAL A 121 19.83 4.07 10.04
C VAL A 121 20.47 2.84 10.69
N ASP A 122 19.70 1.79 10.96
CA ASP A 122 20.15 0.61 11.70
C ASP A 122 20.85 -0.38 10.77
N VAL A 123 22.08 -0.05 10.38
CA VAL A 123 22.90 -0.87 9.48
C VAL A 123 22.98 -2.32 9.98
N PRO A 124 22.76 -3.33 9.11
CA PRO A 124 22.58 -3.21 7.67
C PRO A 124 21.14 -3.01 7.19
N ASN A 125 20.14 -3.05 8.07
CA ASN A 125 18.74 -3.16 7.68
C ASN A 125 18.00 -1.82 7.74
N ALA A 126 17.38 -1.46 6.62
CA ALA A 126 16.23 -0.56 6.69
C ALA A 126 15.03 -1.34 7.24
N CYS A 127 14.09 -0.61 7.86
CA CYS A 127 12.83 -1.11 8.34
C CYS A 127 11.69 -0.36 7.63
N ALA A 128 10.80 -1.12 7.00
CA ALA A 128 9.57 -0.61 6.43
C ALA A 128 8.38 -1.29 7.10
N THR A 129 7.28 -0.55 7.26
CA THR A 129 6.01 -1.11 7.75
C THR A 129 4.88 -0.90 6.75
N LEU A 130 3.98 -1.87 6.71
CA LEU A 130 2.73 -1.84 5.95
C LEU A 130 1.54 -1.93 6.92
N TRP A 131 0.67 -0.94 6.90
CA TRP A 131 -0.45 -0.81 7.82
C TRP A 131 -1.74 -1.17 7.08
N VAL A 132 -2.35 -2.28 7.47
CA VAL A 132 -3.61 -2.74 6.87
C VAL A 132 -4.78 -2.30 7.77
N PRO A 133 -5.70 -1.44 7.31
CA PRO A 133 -6.84 -1.03 8.11
C PRO A 133 -7.80 -2.21 8.26
N THR A 134 -7.98 -2.73 9.48
CA THR A 134 -8.83 -3.90 9.77
C THR A 134 -10.30 -3.64 9.49
N GLN A 135 -10.71 -2.36 9.55
CA GLN A 135 -12.08 -1.89 9.37
C GLN A 135 -12.62 -2.03 7.93
N ILE A 136 -11.79 -2.41 6.95
CA ILE A 136 -12.24 -2.67 5.57
C ILE A 136 -12.82 -4.09 5.40
N PHE A 137 -12.69 -4.95 6.41
CA PHE A 137 -13.16 -6.33 6.38
C PHE A 137 -14.47 -6.48 7.16
N ASP A 138 -15.40 -7.28 6.64
CA ASP A 138 -16.68 -7.59 7.32
C ASP A 138 -16.53 -8.64 8.45
N PHE A 139 -15.31 -9.14 8.68
CA PHE A 139 -14.98 -10.08 9.75
C PHE A 139 -13.67 -9.68 10.41
N ASP A 140 -13.49 -10.11 11.66
CA ASP A 140 -12.32 -9.79 12.45
C ASP A 140 -11.08 -10.54 11.93
N ILE A 141 -10.07 -9.76 11.51
CA ILE A 141 -8.77 -10.28 11.09
C ILE A 141 -7.70 -10.17 12.17
N ASN A 142 -8.05 -9.78 13.41
CA ASN A 142 -7.07 -9.65 14.47
C ASN A 142 -6.53 -11.01 14.97
N PRO A 143 -5.25 -11.09 15.37
CA PRO A 143 -4.72 -12.29 16.01
C PRO A 143 -5.49 -12.65 17.28
N SER A 144 -5.84 -13.92 17.44
CA SER A 144 -6.46 -14.45 18.67
C SER A 144 -5.89 -15.82 19.03
N ALA A 145 -6.11 -16.25 20.27
CA ALA A 145 -5.65 -17.56 20.74
C ALA A 145 -6.32 -18.74 20.00
N ALA A 146 -7.47 -18.50 19.35
CA ALA A 146 -8.17 -19.50 18.55
C ALA A 146 -7.55 -19.71 17.16
N GLY A 147 -6.66 -18.81 16.73
CA GLY A 147 -6.12 -18.79 15.37
C GLY A 147 -7.11 -18.24 14.33
N PRO A 148 -6.68 -18.15 13.06
CA PRO A 148 -7.50 -17.60 11.99
C PRO A 148 -8.58 -18.60 11.53
N ILE A 149 -9.76 -18.08 11.19
CA ILE A 149 -10.85 -18.83 10.56
C ILE A 149 -10.83 -18.52 9.06
N LYS A 150 -11.01 -19.55 8.21
CA LYS A 150 -11.18 -19.33 6.77
C LYS A 150 -12.60 -18.87 6.49
N HIS A 151 -12.74 -17.63 6.00
CA HIS A 151 -14.04 -17.03 5.67
C HIS A 151 -14.38 -17.15 4.18
N LEU A 152 -13.38 -17.39 3.33
CA LEU A 152 -13.55 -17.53 1.88
C LEU A 152 -13.36 -18.98 1.46
N ASP A 153 -14.25 -19.47 0.59
CA ASP A 153 -14.27 -20.84 0.08
C ASP A 153 -13.42 -21.06 -1.19
N GLY A 154 -12.91 -19.97 -1.76
CA GLY A 154 -12.09 -19.99 -2.98
C GLY A 154 -12.88 -20.12 -4.29
N SER A 155 -14.21 -20.00 -4.25
CA SER A 155 -15.07 -20.08 -5.45
C SER A 155 -14.87 -18.90 -6.42
N VAL A 156 -14.44 -17.74 -5.92
CA VAL A 156 -14.16 -16.53 -6.70
C VAL A 156 -12.67 -16.18 -6.59
N VAL A 157 -12.04 -15.95 -7.74
CA VAL A 157 -10.61 -15.63 -7.86
C VAL A 157 -10.38 -14.45 -8.81
N MET A 158 -9.19 -13.84 -8.73
CA MET A 158 -8.77 -12.83 -9.71
C MET A 158 -8.60 -13.47 -11.10
N PRO A 159 -9.07 -12.85 -12.19
CA PRO A 159 -8.80 -13.33 -13.54
C PRO A 159 -7.30 -13.43 -13.81
N LEU A 160 -6.88 -14.49 -14.51
CA LEU A 160 -5.49 -14.72 -14.90
C LEU A 160 -5.42 -15.01 -16.40
N SER A 161 -4.69 -14.18 -17.14
CA SER A 161 -4.35 -14.44 -18.54
C SER A 161 -2.98 -15.10 -18.61
N GLN A 162 -2.87 -16.18 -19.39
CA GLN A 162 -1.58 -16.82 -19.63
C GLN A 162 -0.76 -16.02 -20.64
N ASP A 163 0.55 -16.04 -20.49
CA ASP A 163 1.45 -15.45 -21.48
C ASP A 163 1.36 -16.18 -22.82
N VAL A 164 1.55 -15.44 -23.91
CA VAL A 164 1.67 -16.02 -25.25
C VAL A 164 3.04 -16.69 -25.33
N LYS A 165 3.06 -17.98 -25.68
CA LYS A 165 4.29 -18.74 -25.88
C LYS A 165 5.13 -18.22 -27.03
#